data_AF-A0A7X0D5A1-F1
#
_entry.id   AF-A0A7X0D5A1-F1
#
_cell.length_a   1.000
_cell.length_b   1.000
_cell.length_c   1.000
_cell.angle_alpha   90.00
_cell.angle_beta   90.00
_cell.angle_gamma   90.00
#
_symmetry.space_group_name_H-M   'P 1'
#
loop_
_entity.id
_entity.type
_entity.pdbx_description
1 polymer ?
#
loop_
_entity_poly.entity_id
_entity_poly.type
_entity_poly.pdbx_seq_one_letter_code
_entity_poly.pdbx_strand_id
1 'polypeptide(L)'
;MEAALIAEYHRDAVAEYFRGEITLRQLRVLVEHLPPDSALHRSARGHTWSDDTYLLAAITDAVREHATLTAAVNAKNPRAIKRPDPVPRPTDEAEQAAREEQAQALRDGYEAMVARLTPAHSRNHDQ
;
A
#
# COMPACT_ATOMS: atom_id res chain seq x y z
N MET A 1 2.50 -14.27 14.81
CA MET A 1 1.29 -14.99 15.25
C MET A 1 1.13 -14.90 16.76
N GLU A 2 2.06 -15.42 17.54
CA GLU A 2 2.05 -15.40 19.02
C GLU A 2 1.77 -14.00 19.62
N ALA A 3 2.49 -12.97 19.15
CA ALA A 3 2.26 -11.59 19.61
C ALA A 3 0.82 -11.09 19.38
N ALA A 4 0.13 -11.53 18.32
CA ALA A 4 -1.25 -11.15 18.05
C ALA A 4 -2.21 -11.83 19.04
N LEU A 5 -1.95 -13.08 19.39
CA LEU A 5 -2.74 -13.83 20.38
C LEU A 5 -2.58 -13.23 21.78
N ILE A 6 -1.35 -12.86 22.16
CA ILE A 6 -1.06 -12.22 23.45
C ILE A 6 -1.73 -10.85 23.53
N ALA A 7 -1.67 -10.06 22.46
CA ALA A 7 -2.28 -8.74 22.43
C ALA A 7 -3.81 -8.79 22.57
N GLU A 8 -4.46 -9.73 21.88
CA GLU A 8 -5.92 -9.82 21.81
C GLU A 8 -6.53 -10.53 23.03
N TYR A 9 -5.98 -11.70 23.37
CA TYR A 9 -6.56 -12.56 24.40
C TYR A 9 -5.90 -12.39 25.77
N HIS A 10 -4.82 -11.61 25.86
CA HIS A 10 -4.02 -11.41 27.07
C HIS A 10 -3.46 -12.70 27.67
N ARG A 11 -3.20 -13.71 26.83
CA ARG A 11 -2.65 -15.01 27.23
C ARG A 11 -1.64 -15.51 26.21
N ASP A 12 -0.69 -16.30 26.70
CA ASP A 12 0.26 -17.00 25.85
C ASP A 12 -0.32 -18.36 25.42
N ALA A 13 -1.29 -18.31 24.51
CA ALA A 13 -1.98 -19.50 24.01
C ALA A 13 -1.04 -20.49 23.31
N VAL A 14 0.09 -20.03 22.76
CA VAL A 14 1.07 -20.90 22.12
C VAL A 14 1.80 -21.71 23.18
N ALA A 15 2.27 -21.07 24.25
CA ALA A 15 2.90 -21.78 25.35
C ALA A 15 1.91 -22.66 26.13
N GLU A 16 0.66 -22.22 26.33
CA GLU A 16 -0.43 -23.05 26.91
C GLU A 16 -0.61 -24.36 26.12
N TYR A 17 -0.55 -24.31 24.78
CA TYR A 17 -0.64 -25.50 23.94
C TYR A 17 0.54 -26.45 24.15
N PHE A 18 1.78 -25.91 24.17
CA PHE A 18 2.98 -26.73 24.41
C PHE A 18 3.04 -27.31 25.83
N ARG A 19 2.42 -26.67 26.82
CA ARG A 19 2.25 -27.21 28.18
C ARG A 19 1.10 -28.24 28.28
N GLY A 20 0.27 -28.38 27.24
CA GLY A 20 -0.88 -29.27 27.24
C GLY A 20 -2.10 -28.73 27.99
N GLU A 21 -2.14 -27.43 28.29
CA GLU A 21 -3.25 -26.76 28.99
C GLU A 21 -4.44 -26.50 28.06
N ILE A 22 -4.17 -26.35 26.75
CA ILE A 22 -5.19 -26.22 25.71
C ILE A 22 -4.96 -27.24 24.59
N THR A 23 -6.05 -27.62 23.95
CA THR A 23 -6.04 -28.51 22.79
C THR A 23 -5.69 -27.76 21.50
N LEU A 24 -5.20 -28.50 20.49
CA LEU A 24 -4.98 -27.95 19.14
C LEU A 24 -6.25 -27.32 18.56
N ARG A 25 -7.43 -27.91 18.84
CA ARG A 25 -8.72 -27.39 18.42
C ARG A 25 -8.99 -26.00 19.02
N GLN A 26 -8.68 -25.81 20.31
CA GLN A 26 -8.84 -24.51 20.96
C GLN A 26 -7.86 -23.48 20.40
N LEU A 27 -6.60 -23.85 20.19
CA LEU A 27 -5.61 -22.96 19.57
C LEU A 27 -6.05 -22.52 18.17
N ARG A 28 -6.55 -23.44 17.35
CA ARG A 28 -7.08 -23.16 16.02
C ARG A 28 -8.22 -22.13 16.08
N VAL A 29 -9.19 -22.30 16.97
CA VAL A 29 -10.32 -21.37 17.15
C VAL A 29 -9.81 -19.96 17.49
N LEU A 30 -8.82 -19.83 18.38
CA LEU A 30 -8.25 -18.52 18.72
C LEU A 30 -7.58 -17.85 17.52
N VAL A 31 -6.87 -18.63 16.69
CA VAL A 31 -6.23 -18.09 15.48
C VAL A 31 -7.27 -17.68 14.43
N GLU A 32 -8.31 -18.50 14.21
CA GLU A 32 -9.36 -18.24 13.21
C GLU A 32 -10.25 -17.04 13.57
N HIS A 33 -10.42 -16.76 14.87
CA HIS A 33 -11.22 -15.64 15.36
C HIS A 33 -10.39 -14.43 15.80
N LEU A 34 -9.11 -14.36 15.41
CA LEU A 34 -8.33 -13.14 15.57
C LEU A 34 -9.01 -11.99 14.80
N PRO A 35 -9.11 -10.78 15.38
CA PRO A 35 -9.65 -9.63 14.69
C PRO A 35 -8.94 -9.36 13.37
N PRO A 36 -9.67 -8.85 12.35
CA PRO A 36 -9.10 -8.61 11.03
C PRO A 36 -7.97 -7.58 11.07
N ASP A 37 -7.98 -6.65 12.02
CA ASP A 37 -6.94 -5.65 12.22
C ASP A 37 -5.72 -6.16 13.02
N SER A 38 -5.73 -7.38 13.55
CA SER A 38 -4.63 -7.95 14.32
C SER A 38 -3.29 -7.98 13.56
N ALA A 39 -2.18 -7.97 14.31
CA ALA A 39 -0.83 -7.97 13.72
C ALA A 39 -0.58 -9.15 12.75
N LEU A 40 -1.21 -10.30 13.01
CA LEU A 40 -1.19 -11.46 12.11
C LEU A 40 -1.80 -11.11 10.74
N HIS A 41 -3.03 -10.58 10.75
CA HIS A 41 -3.75 -10.24 9.53
C HIS A 41 -3.13 -9.05 8.79
N ARG A 42 -2.52 -8.09 9.50
CA ARG A 42 -1.73 -7.02 8.87
C ARG A 42 -0.48 -7.56 8.15
N SER A 43 0.24 -8.49 8.80
CA SER A 43 1.40 -9.12 8.18
C SER A 43 1.02 -9.90 6.92
N ALA A 44 -0.13 -10.57 6.90
CA ALA A 44 -0.60 -11.32 5.73
C ALA A 44 -0.99 -10.40 4.55
N ARG A 45 -1.52 -9.21 4.84
CA ARG A 45 -1.92 -8.22 3.82
C ARG A 45 -0.73 -7.49 3.19
N GLY A 46 0.45 -7.56 3.79
CA GLY A 46 1.65 -6.87 3.28
C GLY A 46 1.66 -5.35 3.54
N HIS A 47 0.62 -4.81 4.20
CA HIS A 47 0.55 -3.40 4.59
C HIS A 47 -0.20 -3.22 5.92
N THR A 48 -0.01 -2.06 6.55
CA THR A 48 -0.58 -1.77 7.88
C THR A 48 -1.99 -1.19 7.84
N TRP A 49 -2.49 -0.78 6.67
CA TRP A 49 -3.79 -0.11 6.55
C TRP A 49 -4.96 -1.05 6.85
N SER A 50 -5.82 -0.61 7.76
CA SER A 50 -7.16 -1.17 8.00
C SER A 50 -8.20 -0.48 7.13
N ASP A 51 -9.41 -1.04 7.08
CA ASP A 51 -10.57 -0.46 6.39
C ASP A 51 -10.86 0.96 6.92
N ASP A 52 -10.78 1.14 8.24
CA ASP A 52 -10.90 2.46 8.88
C ASP A 52 -9.82 3.43 8.41
N THR A 53 -8.60 2.94 8.16
CA THR A 53 -7.51 3.79 7.63
C THR A 53 -7.82 4.24 6.20
N TYR A 54 -8.33 3.34 5.35
CA TYR A 54 -8.79 3.68 4.01
C TYR A 54 -9.94 4.68 4.02
N LEU A 55 -10.93 4.47 4.89
CA LEU A 55 -12.07 5.38 5.06
C LEU A 55 -11.61 6.76 5.56
N LEU A 56 -10.70 6.81 6.52
CA LEU A 56 -10.15 8.06 7.05
C LEU A 56 -9.36 8.83 5.98
N ALA A 57 -8.58 8.13 5.16
CA ALA A 57 -7.90 8.73 4.02
C ALA A 57 -8.89 9.34 3.02
N ALA A 58 -9.97 8.62 2.68
CA ALA A 58 -11.01 9.12 1.79
C ALA A 58 -11.74 10.36 2.36
N ILE A 59 -12.06 10.35 3.65
CA ILE A 59 -12.65 11.51 4.35
C ILE A 59 -11.69 12.69 4.32
N THR A 60 -10.40 12.45 4.59
CA THR A 60 -9.37 13.50 4.59
C THR A 60 -9.24 14.15 3.21
N ASP A 61 -9.23 13.35 2.15
CA ASP A 61 -9.19 13.83 0.77
C ASP A 61 -10.43 14.67 0.44
N ALA A 62 -11.63 14.21 0.83
CA ALA A 62 -12.86 14.95 0.61
C ALA A 62 -12.89 16.30 1.36
N VAL A 63 -12.40 16.34 2.60
CA VAL A 63 -12.33 17.57 3.40
C VAL A 63 -11.35 18.56 2.75
N ARG A 64 -10.17 18.08 2.33
CA ARG A 64 -9.16 18.90 1.63
C ARG A 64 -9.71 19.45 0.31
N GLU A 65 -10.46 18.64 -0.43
CA GLU A 65 -11.14 19.07 -1.65
C GLU A 65 -12.13 20.20 -1.36
N HIS A 66 -13.01 20.01 -0.39
CA HIS A 66 -14.00 21.03 -0.02
C HIS A 66 -13.34 22.33 0.43
N ALA A 67 -12.30 22.27 1.26
CA ALA A 67 -11.55 23.45 1.67
C ALA A 67 -10.94 24.20 0.46
N THR A 68 -10.41 23.45 -0.51
CA THR A 68 -9.85 24.01 -1.74
C THR A 68 -10.93 24.69 -2.59
N LEU A 69 -12.08 24.06 -2.76
CA LEU A 69 -13.21 24.64 -3.49
C LEU A 69 -13.72 25.92 -2.81
N THR A 70 -13.85 25.91 -1.48
CA THR A 70 -14.23 27.11 -0.72
C THR A 70 -13.20 28.22 -0.89
N ALA A 71 -11.90 27.91 -0.84
CA ALA A 71 -10.85 28.89 -1.08
C ALA A 71 -10.91 29.44 -2.53
N ALA A 72 -11.12 28.57 -3.52
CA ALA A 72 -11.22 28.92 -4.92
C ALA A 72 -12.37 29.88 -5.21
N VAL A 73 -13.55 29.64 -4.62
CA VAL A 73 -14.72 30.53 -4.77
C VAL A 73 -14.47 31.93 -4.20
N ASN A 74 -13.66 32.04 -3.15
CA ASN A 74 -13.37 33.32 -2.50
C ASN A 74 -12.11 34.03 -3.05
N ALA A 75 -11.39 33.42 -4.00
CA ALA A 75 -10.16 33.97 -4.54
C ALA A 75 -10.40 34.87 -5.75
N LYS A 76 -9.60 35.94 -5.87
CA LYS A 76 -9.57 36.78 -7.07
C LYS A 76 -9.11 36.04 -8.32
N ASN A 77 -8.26 35.02 -8.17
CA ASN A 77 -7.83 34.14 -9.24
C ASN A 77 -7.99 32.66 -8.82
N PRO A 78 -9.18 32.06 -9.03
CA PRO A 78 -9.47 30.69 -8.62
C PRO A 78 -8.54 29.64 -9.24
N ARG A 79 -8.06 29.88 -10.47
CA ARG A 79 -7.17 28.95 -11.19
C ARG A 79 -5.77 28.84 -10.59
N ALA A 80 -5.38 29.80 -9.75
CA ALA A 80 -4.09 29.76 -9.06
C ALA A 80 -4.08 28.79 -7.86
N ILE A 81 -5.25 28.41 -7.36
CA ILE A 81 -5.38 27.48 -6.23
C ILE A 81 -5.24 26.06 -6.77
N LYS A 82 -4.17 25.38 -6.37
CA LYS A 82 -3.90 24.01 -6.76
C LYS A 82 -4.71 23.06 -5.89
N ARG A 83 -5.26 22.03 -6.55
CA ARG A 83 -5.92 20.92 -5.87
C ARG A 83 -4.87 20.09 -5.11
N PRO A 84 -5.13 19.71 -3.86
CA PRO A 84 -4.19 18.92 -3.08
C PRO A 84 -4.11 17.50 -3.65
N ASP A 85 -2.91 16.93 -3.56
CA ASP A 85 -2.72 15.52 -3.89
C ASP A 85 -3.44 14.64 -2.86
N PRO A 86 -4.06 13.53 -3.29
CA PRO A 86 -4.67 12.55 -2.39
C PRO A 86 -3.66 12.00 -1.37
N VAL A 87 -4.15 11.58 -0.21
CA VAL A 87 -3.32 10.83 0.75
C VAL A 87 -2.78 9.56 0.08
N PRO A 88 -1.45 9.32 0.10
CA PRO A 88 -0.86 8.15 -0.54
C PRO A 88 -1.32 6.87 0.13
N ARG A 89 -1.83 5.92 -0.65
CA ARG A 89 -2.30 4.61 -0.20
C ARG A 89 -1.26 3.52 -0.52
N PRO A 90 -1.21 2.41 0.23
CA PRO A 90 -0.36 1.27 -0.10
C PRO A 90 -0.64 0.70 -1.50
N THR A 91 -1.90 0.76 -1.95
CA THR A 91 -2.28 0.37 -3.32
C THR A 91 -1.64 1.26 -4.37
N ASP A 92 -1.46 2.55 -4.06
CA ASP A 92 -0.90 3.52 -5.00
C ASP A 92 0.59 3.22 -5.23
N GLU A 93 1.32 2.81 -4.19
CA GLU A 93 2.73 2.39 -4.31
C GLU A 93 2.88 1.14 -5.19
N ALA A 94 2.01 0.15 -5.01
CA ALA A 94 2.00 -1.06 -5.84
C ALA A 94 1.68 -0.75 -7.31
N GLU A 95 0.72 0.14 -7.56
CA GLU A 95 0.42 0.61 -8.93
C GLU A 95 1.56 1.43 -9.55
N GLN A 96 2.21 2.29 -8.76
CA GLN A 96 3.34 3.09 -9.21
C GLN A 96 4.51 2.19 -9.62
N ALA A 97 4.88 1.22 -8.78
CA ALA A 97 5.91 0.24 -9.09
C ALA A 97 5.60 -0.53 -10.39
N ALA A 98 4.34 -0.96 -10.57
CA ALA A 98 3.92 -1.65 -11.79
C ALA A 98 4.00 -0.75 -13.05
N ARG A 99 3.64 0.53 -12.93
CA ARG A 99 3.76 1.50 -14.03
C ARG A 99 5.22 1.79 -14.37
N GLU A 100 6.09 1.88 -13.37
CA GLU A 100 7.52 2.10 -13.56
C GLU A 100 8.18 0.92 -14.28
N GLU A 101 7.83 -0.31 -13.89
CA GLU A 101 8.29 -1.54 -14.56
C GLU A 101 7.82 -1.58 -16.03
N GLN A 102 6.55 -1.26 -16.30
CA GLN A 102 6.04 -1.16 -17.67
C GLN A 102 6.77 -0.08 -18.48
N ALA A 103 7.03 1.07 -17.87
CA ALA A 103 7.77 2.16 -18.52
C ALA A 103 9.23 1.80 -18.78
N GLN A 104 9.86 0.98 -17.93
CA GLN A 104 11.19 0.42 -18.17
C GLN A 104 11.15 -0.58 -19.33
N ALA A 105 10.22 -1.53 -19.33
CA ALA A 105 10.07 -2.50 -20.41
C ALA A 105 9.81 -1.84 -21.78
N LEU A 106 9.03 -0.75 -21.82
CA LEU A 106 8.82 0.03 -23.04
C LEU A 106 10.09 0.75 -23.51
N ARG A 107 10.90 1.27 -22.59
CA ARG A 107 12.20 1.88 -22.91
C ARG A 107 13.16 0.85 -23.49
N ASP A 108 13.30 -0.29 -22.83
CA ASP A 108 14.17 -1.38 -23.26
C ASP A 108 13.74 -1.91 -24.65
N GLY A 109 12.42 -2.06 -24.86
CA GLY A 109 11.85 -2.46 -26.15
C GLY A 109 12.08 -1.44 -27.26
N TYR A 110 11.96 -0.14 -26.94
CA TYR A 110 12.27 0.94 -27.87
C TYR A 110 13.75 0.95 -28.25
N GLU A 111 14.65 0.83 -27.28
CA GLU A 111 16.10 0.75 -27.51
C GLU A 111 16.46 -0.45 -28.38
N ALA A 112 15.87 -1.61 -28.13
CA ALA A 112 16.06 -2.81 -28.95
C ALA A 112 15.57 -2.61 -30.39
N MET A 113 14.45 -1.90 -30.59
CA MET A 113 13.93 -1.58 -31.93
C MET A 113 14.85 -0.61 -32.67
N VAL A 114 15.32 0.44 -32.00
CA VAL A 114 16.26 1.43 -32.57
C VAL A 114 17.58 0.77 -32.94
N ALA A 115 18.10 -0.12 -32.10
CA ALA A 115 19.33 -0.87 -32.38
C ALA A 115 19.21 -1.77 -33.63
N ARG A 116 18.04 -2.37 -33.87
CA ARG A 116 17.78 -3.16 -35.09
C ARG A 116 17.65 -2.30 -36.34
N LEU A 117 17.01 -1.13 -36.24
CA LEU A 117 16.74 -0.24 -37.38
C LEU A 117 17.95 0.62 -37.76
N THR A 118 18.84 0.92 -36.80
CA THR A 118 20.02 1.77 -37.01
C THR A 118 21.28 1.16 -36.40
N PRO A 119 21.91 0.18 -37.07
CA PRO A 119 23.14 -0.48 -36.59
C PRO A 119 24.36 0.45 -36.48
N ALA A 120 24.29 1.67 -37.04
CA ALA A 120 25.37 2.65 -37.03
C ALA A 120 25.35 3.61 -35.81
N HIS A 121 24.28 3.64 -35.00
CA HIS A 121 24.15 4.58 -33.88
C HIS A 121 24.72 4.07 -32.55
N SER A 122 24.94 2.75 -32.39
CA SER A 122 25.48 2.15 -31.16
C SER A 122 27.00 2.30 -30.98
N ARG A 123 27.72 2.90 -31.92
CA ARG A 123 29.18 3.03 -31.89
C ARG A 123 29.72 4.35 -31.33
N ASN A 124 28.86 5.32 -31.00
CA ASN A 124 29.27 6.67 -30.60
C ASN A 124 29.15 6.98 -29.10
N HIS A 125 28.87 5.98 -28.24
CA HIS A 125 28.80 6.17 -26.79
C HIS A 125 30.03 5.68 -26.01
N ASP A 126 31.08 5.23 -26.70
CA ASP A 126 32.32 4.68 -26.14
C ASP A 126 33.58 5.54 -26.43
N GLN A 127 33.43 6.86 -26.64
CA GLN A 127 34.55 7.82 -26.68
C GLN A 127 34.27 9.01 -25.79
#